data_AF-A0A926ICU7-F1
#
_entry.id   AF-A0A926ICU7-F1
#
_cell.length_a   1.000
_cell.length_b   1.000
_cell.length_c   1.000
_cell.angle_alpha   90.00
_cell.angle_beta   90.00
_cell.angle_gamma   90.00
#
_symmetry.space_group_name_H-M   'P 1'
#
loop_
_entity.id
_entity.type
_entity.pdbx_description
1 polymer ?
#
loop_
_entity_poly.entity_id
_entity_poly.type
_entity_poly.pdbx_seq_one_letter_code
_entity_poly.pdbx_strand_id
1 'polypeptide(L)' 'MQQLIERVNSQVTNFKVEDWFIFKMAILIVGAIIGCSFSDTCKKLRPLLIIVWVCAFTYIILRIFILEESPLKLEK' A
#
# COMPACT_ATOMS: atom_id res chain seq x y z
N MET A 1 -14.18 -9.64 -14.35
CA MET A 1 -13.17 -8.55 -14.20
C MET A 1 -13.81 -7.22 -13.82
N GLN A 2 -14.85 -6.73 -14.52
CA GLN A 2 -15.48 -5.44 -14.21
C GLN A 2 -15.99 -5.32 -12.76
N GLN A 3 -16.59 -6.37 -12.20
CA GLN A 3 -17.04 -6.39 -10.81
C GLN A 3 -15.92 -6.21 -9.76
N LEU A 4 -14.69 -6.68 -10.06
CA LEU A 4 -13.54 -6.48 -9.18
C LEU A 4 -13.04 -5.03 -9.27
N ILE A 5 -13.07 -4.45 -10.47
CA ILE A 5 -12.68 -3.05 -10.69
C ILE A 5 -13.65 -2.11 -9.97
N GLU A 6 -14.96 -2.36 -10.08
CA GLU A 6 -15.98 -1.58 -9.38
C GLU A 6 -15.86 -1.70 -7.85
N ARG A 7 -15.61 -2.91 -7.32
CA ARG A 7 -15.34 -3.10 -5.89
C ARG A 7 -14.11 -2.32 -5.44
N VAL A 8 -12.98 -2.44 -6.13
CA VAL A 8 -11.77 -1.70 -5.75
C VAL A 8 -12.00 -0.20 -5.84
N ASN A 9 -12.72 0.28 -6.87
CA ASN A 9 -13.02 1.70 -7.03
C ASN A 9 -13.92 2.25 -5.91
N SER A 10 -14.93 1.48 -5.49
CA SER A 10 -15.76 1.88 -4.33
C SER A 10 -14.96 1.89 -3.03
N GLN A 11 -14.03 0.94 -2.84
CA GLN A 11 -13.13 0.91 -1.67
C GLN A 11 -12.19 2.11 -1.64
N VAL A 12 -11.53 2.41 -2.76
CA VAL A 12 -10.57 3.53 -2.86
C VAL A 12 -11.27 4.88 -2.66
N THR A 13 -12.55 4.99 -3.02
CA THR A 13 -13.35 6.20 -2.77
C THR A 13 -13.60 6.43 -1.28
N ASN A 14 -13.68 5.35 -0.48
CA ASN A 14 -13.85 5.40 0.98
C ASN A 14 -12.52 5.53 1.76
N PHE A 15 -11.39 5.70 1.08
CA PHE A 15 -10.10 5.85 1.75
C PHE A 15 -10.03 7.14 2.56
N LYS A 16 -9.55 7.01 3.80
CA LYS A 16 -9.19 8.16 4.62
C LYS A 16 -7.90 8.79 4.08
N VAL A 17 -7.65 10.04 4.49
CA VAL A 17 -6.43 10.78 4.12
C VAL A 17 -5.15 10.01 4.51
N GLU A 18 -5.19 9.28 5.63
CA GLU A 18 -4.09 8.42 6.08
C GLU A 18 -3.81 7.26 5.11
N ASP A 19 -4.84 6.59 4.61
CA ASP A 19 -4.70 5.47 3.67
C ASP A 19 -4.14 5.96 2.31
N TRP A 20 -4.58 7.14 1.87
CA TRP A 20 -4.02 7.84 0.70
C TRP A 20 -2.55 8.21 0.88
N PHE A 21 -2.17 8.63 2.09
CA PHE A 21 -0.77 8.94 2.40
C PHE A 21 0.10 7.69 2.33
N ILE A 22 -0.35 6.57 2.92
CA ILE A 22 0.37 5.28 2.88
C ILE A 22 0.49 4.78 1.44
N PHE A 23 -0.56 4.89 0.62
CA PHE A 23 -0.50 4.53 -0.80
C PHE A 23 0.51 5.36 -1.58
N LYS A 24 0.51 6.68 -1.38
CA LYS A 24 1.47 7.58 -2.03
C LYS A 24 2.91 7.29 -1.58
N MET A 25 3.12 7.01 -0.30
CA MET A 25 4.42 6.60 0.23
C MET A 25 4.87 5.26 -0.38
N ALA A 26 3.98 4.29 -0.55
CA ALA A 26 4.31 3.03 -1.22
C ALA A 26 4.79 3.29 -2.67
N ILE A 27 4.12 4.16 -3.44
CA ILE A 27 4.54 4.52 -4.79
C ILE A 27 5.91 5.22 -4.79
N LEU A 28 6.14 6.15 -3.87
CA LEU A 28 7.42 6.84 -3.75
C LEU A 28 8.56 5.88 -3.41
N ILE A 29 8.31 4.88 -2.55
CA ILE A 29 9.29 3.85 -2.22
C ILE A 29 9.58 2.96 -3.44
N VAL A 30 8.60 2.62 -4.28
CA VAL A 30 8.88 1.93 -5.57
C VAL A 30 9.82 2.77 -6.43
N GLY A 31 9.51 4.06 -6.59
CA GLY A 31 10.36 4.99 -7.34
C GLY A 31 11.79 5.03 -6.77
N ALA A 32 11.91 5.06 -5.44
CA ALA A 32 13.19 5.03 -4.75
C ALA A 32 13.94 3.69 -4.95
N ILE A 33 13.25 2.55 -4.94
CA ILE A 33 13.85 1.23 -5.21
C ILE A 33 14.39 1.17 -6.64
N ILE A 34 13.62 1.68 -7.62
CA ILE A 34 14.03 1.73 -9.04
C ILE A 34 15.24 2.67 -9.20
N GLY A 35 15.18 3.88 -8.64
CA GLY A 35 16.28 4.85 -8.71
C GLY A 35 17.56 4.37 -8.00
N CYS A 36 17.42 3.70 -6.85
CA CYS A 36 18.55 3.11 -6.13
C CYS A 36 19.13 1.86 -6.81
N SER A 37 18.47 1.30 -7.82
CA SER A 37 19.02 0.17 -8.58
C SER A 37 20.26 0.56 -9.40
N PHE A 38 20.51 1.86 -9.62
CA PHE A 38 21.64 2.37 -10.39
C PHE A 38 22.86 2.79 -9.56
N SER A 39 22.73 2.92 -8.23
CA SER A 39 23.82 3.41 -7.37
C SER A 39 24.32 2.32 -6.43
N ASP A 40 25.63 1.99 -6.51
CA ASP A 40 26.29 1.00 -5.64
C ASP A 40 26.17 1.33 -4.15
N THR A 41 26.14 2.61 -3.79
CA THR A 41 25.95 3.09 -2.41
C THR A 41 24.57 2.73 -1.86
N CYS A 42 23.57 2.63 -2.73
CA CYS A 42 22.18 2.37 -2.33
C CYS A 42 21.84 0.87 -2.26
N LYS A 43 22.78 -0.04 -2.61
CA LYS A 43 22.58 -1.50 -2.52
C LYS A 43 22.26 -1.99 -1.11
N LYS A 44 22.79 -1.34 -0.07
CA LYS A 44 22.48 -1.67 1.34
C LYS A 44 21.10 -1.18 1.79
N LEU A 45 20.59 -0.10 1.19
CA LEU A 45 19.29 0.48 1.55
C LEU A 45 18.12 -0.24 0.84
N ARG A 46 18.41 -0.85 -0.32
CA ARG A 46 17.46 -1.60 -1.14
C ARG A 46 16.64 -2.66 -0.38
N PRO A 47 17.23 -3.59 0.39
CA PRO A 47 16.43 -4.60 1.10
C PRO A 47 15.49 -3.97 2.14
N LEU A 48 15.93 -2.90 2.79
CA LEU A 48 15.12 -2.20 3.79
C LEU A 48 13.93 -1.47 3.13
N LEU A 49 14.17 -0.80 2.00
CA LEU A 49 13.10 -0.18 1.22
C LEU A 49 12.10 -1.21 0.68
N ILE A 50 12.55 -2.38 0.25
CA ILE A 50 11.66 -3.46 -0.20
C ILE A 50 10.80 -3.97 0.95
N ILE A 51 11.35 -4.18 2.14
CA ILE A 51 10.56 -4.63 3.30
C ILE A 51 9.47 -3.61 3.64
N VAL A 52 9.84 -2.33 3.72
CA VAL A 52 8.87 -1.25 4.00
C VAL A 52 7.80 -1.19 2.91
N TRP A 53 8.20 -1.36 1.64
CA TRP A 53 7.27 -1.40 0.52
C TRP A 53 6.29 -2.57 0.62
N VAL A 54 6.79 -3.78 0.90
CA VAL A 54 5.95 -4.98 1.06
C VAL A 54 4.97 -4.78 2.22
N CYS A 55 5.42 -4.28 3.37
CA CYS A 55 4.54 -3.99 4.51
C CYS A 55 3.43 -2.98 4.15
N ALA A 56 3.78 -1.89 3.46
CA ALA A 56 2.81 -0.88 3.03
C ALA A 56 1.83 -1.45 1.99
N PHE A 57 2.32 -2.24 1.04
CA PHE A 57 1.48 -2.88 0.03
C PHE A 57 0.52 -3.91 0.65
N THR A 58 1.02 -4.76 1.56
CA THR A 58 0.19 -5.71 2.30
C THR A 58 -0.88 -4.99 3.12
N TYR A 59 -0.54 -3.90 3.81
CA TYR A 59 -1.53 -3.11 4.55
C TYR A 59 -2.66 -2.62 3.65
N ILE A 60 -2.33 -2.08 2.46
CA ILE A 60 -3.33 -1.56 1.51
C ILE A 60 -4.20 -2.68 0.95
N ILE A 61 -3.61 -3.83 0.61
CA ILE A 61 -4.38 -4.99 0.15
C ILE A 61 -5.31 -5.51 1.24
N LEU A 62 -4.84 -5.64 2.49
CA LEU A 62 -5.71 -6.03 3.61
C LEU A 62 -6.82 -5.00 3.83
N ARG A 63 -6.54 -3.70 3.68
CA ARG A 63 -7.54 -2.64 3.80
C ARG A 63 -8.62 -2.76 2.72
N ILE A 64 -8.24 -3.02 1.48
CA ILE A 64 -9.18 -3.12 0.34
C ILE A 64 -10.01 -4.41 0.39
N PHE A 65 -9.42 -5.52 0.83
CA PHE A 65 -10.05 -6.84 0.74
C PHE A 65 -10.64 -7.37 2.06
N ILE A 66 -10.09 -7.02 3.22
CA ILE A 66 -10.50 -7.58 4.52
C ILE A 66 -11.32 -6.61 5.35
N LEU A 67 -11.01 -5.30 5.31
CA LEU A 67 -11.67 -4.33 6.18
C LEU A 67 -13.15 -4.05 5.81
N GLU A 68 -13.60 -4.42 4.61
CA GLU A 68 -15.02 -4.35 4.23
C GLU A 68 -15.80 -5.63 4.61
N GLU A 69 -15.14 -6.78 4.83
CA GLU A 69 -15.84 -7.98 5.36
C GLU A 69 -16.10 -7.89 6.88
N SER A 70 -15.69 -6.79 7.52
CA SER A 70 -15.92 -6.55 8.94
C SER A 70 -16.69 -5.24 9.19
N PRO A 71 -18.03 -5.25 9.18
CA PRO A 71 -18.79 -4.43 10.12
C PRO A 71 -18.65 -5.00 11.54
N LEU A 72 -17.43 -5.34 11.98
CA LEU A 72 -17.19 -5.95 13.28
C LEU A 72 -16.60 -4.89 14.20
N LYS A 73 -17.54 -4.20 14.85
CA LYS A 73 -17.49 -3.71 16.23
C LYS A 73 -16.07 -3.58 16.81
N LEU A 74 -15.60 -2.35 16.85
CA LEU A 74 -14.79 -1.90 17.99
C LEU A 74 -15.58 -0.79 18.69
N GLU A 75 -16.67 -1.24 19.32
CA GLU A 75 -17.19 -0.61 20.53
C GLU A 75 -16.28 -1.10 21.68
N LYS A 76 -15.46 -0.19 22.20
CA LYS A 76 -15.05 -0.12 23.60
C LYS A 76 -14.68 1.31 23.93
#